data_AF-A0A939CF67-F1
#
_entry.id   AF-A0A939CF67-F1
#
_cell.length_a   1.000
_cell.length_b   1.000
_cell.length_c   1.000
_cell.angle_alpha   90.00
_cell.angle_beta   90.00
_cell.angle_gamma   90.00
#
_symmetry.space_group_name_H-M   'P 1'
#
loop_
_entity.id
_entity.type
_entity.pdbx_description
1 polymer ?
#
loop_
_entity_poly.entity_id
_entity_poly.type
_entity_poly.pdbx_seq_one_letter_code
_entity_poly.pdbx_strand_id
1 'polypeptide(L)'
;MEYKNVQDNRYRTRFMRSTEALMDKLTVKEFIAYLEKNAEQGESTCEYVGGTVTDCKTYVLEEECSDLRKEFLVTVDGRLFYWRTLMDKIELIDAEEPEPEQKSSTGSMTTEKKITVLSGMDAEELLKCFGHYAGKNILEMTEEECESYMLVKTEILERMN
;
A
#
# COMPACT_ATOMS: atom_id res chain seq x y z
N MET A 1 -1.36 -8.37 5.22
CA MET A 1 -0.25 -7.74 4.46
C MET A 1 -0.28 -8.14 2.99
N GLU A 2 0.18 -7.21 2.15
CA GLU A 2 0.28 -7.35 0.69
C GLU A 2 1.64 -6.90 0.19
N TYR A 3 2.00 -7.28 -1.02
CA TYR A 3 3.15 -6.66 -1.68
C TYR A 3 2.76 -5.29 -2.19
N LYS A 4 3.65 -4.31 -2.01
CA LYS A 4 3.42 -2.93 -2.47
C LYS A 4 3.14 -2.82 -3.96
N ASN A 5 3.72 -3.71 -4.77
CA ASN A 5 3.38 -3.85 -6.18
C ASN A 5 2.51 -5.10 -6.38
N VAL A 6 1.29 -4.89 -6.86
CA VAL A 6 0.30 -5.96 -7.10
C VAL A 6 0.84 -7.09 -7.99
N GLN A 7 1.74 -6.79 -8.93
CA GLN A 7 2.33 -7.82 -9.81
C GLN A 7 3.19 -8.83 -9.05
N ASP A 8 3.70 -8.45 -7.88
CA ASP A 8 4.52 -9.32 -7.04
C ASP A 8 3.69 -10.33 -6.24
N ASN A 9 2.35 -10.23 -6.23
CA ASN A 9 1.45 -11.22 -5.62
C ASN A 9 1.64 -12.64 -6.17
N ARG A 10 2.21 -12.78 -7.38
CA ARG A 10 2.64 -14.08 -7.93
C ARG A 10 3.67 -14.82 -7.07
N TYR A 11 4.36 -14.12 -6.17
CA TYR A 11 5.37 -14.68 -5.28
C TYR A 11 4.79 -15.18 -3.96
N ARG A 12 3.52 -14.85 -3.65
CA ARG A 12 2.86 -15.32 -2.43
C ARG A 12 2.79 -16.84 -2.39
N THR A 13 2.51 -17.47 -3.53
CA THR A 13 2.47 -18.94 -3.67
C THR A 13 3.81 -19.64 -3.47
N ARG A 14 4.91 -18.90 -3.19
CA ARG A 14 6.21 -19.49 -2.85
C ARG A 14 6.33 -19.78 -1.35
N PHE A 15 5.39 -19.32 -0.54
CA PHE A 15 5.34 -19.57 0.89
C PHE A 15 4.50 -20.82 1.18
N MET A 16 4.77 -21.46 2.31
CA MET A 16 3.87 -22.45 2.87
C MET A 16 2.57 -21.78 3.31
N ARG A 17 1.46 -22.53 3.26
CA ARG A 17 0.14 -22.02 3.63
C ARG A 17 0.07 -21.45 5.06
N SER A 18 0.86 -22.00 5.98
CA SER A 18 0.97 -21.49 7.36
C SER A 18 1.56 -20.08 7.38
N THR A 19 2.62 -19.84 6.62
CA THR A 19 3.22 -18.51 6.48
C THR A 19 2.32 -17.55 5.73
N GLU A 20 1.66 -17.98 4.65
CA GLU A 20 0.65 -17.17 3.96
C GLU A 20 -0.44 -16.72 4.93
N ALA A 21 -0.96 -17.63 5.76
CA ALA A 21 -1.98 -17.31 6.77
C ALA A 21 -1.48 -16.33 7.84
N LEU A 22 -0.20 -16.40 8.24
CA LEU A 22 0.39 -15.38 9.12
C LEU A 22 0.44 -14.02 8.41
N MET A 23 0.81 -13.99 7.14
CA MET A 23 0.89 -12.77 6.35
C MET A 23 -0.50 -12.16 6.07
N ASP A 24 -1.54 -12.98 5.96
CA ASP A 24 -2.93 -12.53 5.84
C ASP A 24 -3.44 -11.93 7.15
N LYS A 25 -3.09 -12.54 8.28
CA LYS A 25 -3.61 -12.20 9.61
C LYS A 25 -2.94 -11.00 10.27
N LEU A 26 -1.62 -10.88 10.11
CA LEU A 26 -0.82 -9.91 10.85
C LEU A 26 -0.64 -8.62 10.05
N THR A 27 -0.50 -7.51 10.77
CA THR A 27 0.11 -6.28 10.23
C THR A 27 1.61 -6.45 10.04
N VAL A 28 2.26 -5.56 9.28
CA VAL A 28 3.71 -5.48 9.11
C VAL A 28 4.39 -5.40 10.46
N LYS A 29 3.90 -4.54 11.35
CA LYS A 29 4.45 -4.37 12.69
C LYS A 29 4.37 -5.66 13.51
N GLU A 30 3.23 -6.34 13.49
CA GLU A 30 3.04 -7.60 14.21
C GLU A 30 3.88 -8.73 13.61
N PHE A 31 4.01 -8.75 12.28
CA PHE A 31 4.84 -9.73 11.59
C PHE A 31 6.33 -9.53 11.88
N ILE A 32 6.81 -8.27 11.96
CA ILE A 32 8.17 -7.97 12.42
C ILE A 32 8.38 -8.50 13.85
N ALA A 33 7.45 -8.24 14.78
CA ALA A 33 7.54 -8.77 16.14
C ALA A 33 7.51 -10.31 16.17
N TYR A 34 6.78 -10.94 15.26
CA TYR A 34 6.79 -12.39 15.08
C TYR A 34 8.18 -12.88 14.60
N LEU A 35 8.79 -12.23 13.61
CA LEU A 35 10.14 -12.56 13.13
C LEU A 35 11.18 -12.41 14.25
N GLU A 36 11.15 -11.32 15.02
CA GLU A 36 12.07 -11.09 16.13
C GLU A 36 12.03 -12.20 17.19
N LYS A 37 10.87 -12.86 17.36
CA LYS A 37 10.68 -13.93 18.33
C LYS A 37 10.95 -15.32 17.76
N ASN A 38 10.67 -15.56 16.48
CA ASN A 38 10.59 -16.91 15.92
C ASN A 38 11.57 -17.17 14.75
N ALA A 39 12.19 -16.15 14.19
CA ALA A 39 13.15 -16.28 13.09
C ALA A 39 14.59 -16.14 13.60
N GLU A 40 15.53 -16.73 12.85
CA GLU A 40 16.96 -16.52 13.11
C GLU A 40 17.34 -15.12 12.64
N GLN A 41 17.81 -14.28 13.57
CA GLN A 41 18.33 -12.97 13.19
C GLN A 41 19.72 -13.14 12.56
N GLY A 42 19.88 -12.65 11.34
CA GLY A 42 21.17 -12.58 10.65
C GLY A 42 21.95 -11.32 10.99
N GLU A 43 22.98 -11.05 10.18
CA GLU A 43 23.82 -9.86 10.33
C GLU A 43 23.05 -8.59 9.95
N SER A 44 23.43 -7.47 10.59
CA SER A 44 22.99 -6.15 10.17
C SER A 44 23.62 -5.80 8.83
N THR A 45 22.83 -5.21 7.94
CA THR A 45 23.27 -4.76 6.62
C THR A 45 22.79 -3.32 6.37
N CYS A 46 23.38 -2.63 5.39
CA CYS A 46 22.90 -1.33 4.94
C CYS A 46 22.35 -1.48 3.52
N GLU A 47 21.13 -0.99 3.29
CA GLU A 47 20.44 -1.12 2.00
C GLU A 47 19.98 0.24 1.50
N TYR A 48 19.92 0.39 0.17
CA TYR A 48 19.39 1.60 -0.45
C TYR A 48 17.88 1.47 -0.63
N VAL A 49 17.11 2.18 0.19
CA VAL A 49 15.66 2.09 0.25
C VAL A 49 15.06 3.50 0.15
N GLY A 50 14.15 3.72 -0.79
CA GLY A 50 13.44 5.00 -0.91
C GLY A 50 14.33 6.21 -1.22
N GLY A 51 15.49 6.00 -1.84
CA GLY A 51 16.43 7.07 -2.17
C GLY A 51 17.51 7.33 -1.10
N THR A 52 17.49 6.60 0.02
CA THR A 52 18.42 6.77 1.14
C THR A 52 19.06 5.45 1.55
N VAL A 53 20.26 5.52 2.13
CA VAL A 53 20.90 4.35 2.77
C VAL A 53 20.32 4.18 4.18
N THR A 54 19.86 2.98 4.49
CA THR A 54 19.20 2.65 5.75
C THR A 54 19.77 1.37 6.34
N ASP A 55 20.02 1.39 7.65
CA ASP A 55 20.42 0.19 8.38
C ASP A 55 19.25 -0.79 8.47
N CYS A 56 19.56 -2.06 8.32
CA CYS A 56 18.59 -3.12 8.25
C CYS A 56 19.04 -4.32 9.07
N LYS A 57 18.07 -5.05 9.60
CA LYS A 57 18.27 -6.38 10.17
C LYS A 57 17.71 -7.42 9.21
N THR A 58 18.38 -8.55 9.13
CA THR A 58 17.91 -9.71 8.37
C THR A 58 17.30 -10.74 9.30
N TYR A 59 16.22 -11.37 8.88
CA TYR A 59 15.55 -12.45 9.60
C TYR A 59 15.32 -13.62 8.66
N VAL A 60 15.74 -14.80 9.07
CA VAL A 60 15.55 -16.04 8.33
C VAL A 60 14.47 -16.87 9.02
N LEU A 61 13.28 -16.90 8.43
CA LEU A 61 12.15 -17.69 8.90
C LEU A 61 12.22 -19.08 8.28
N GLU A 62 12.30 -20.11 9.13
CA GLU A 62 12.11 -21.50 8.73
C GLU A 62 10.60 -21.81 8.69
N GLU A 63 10.09 -22.26 7.54
CA GLU A 63 8.66 -22.53 7.39
C GLU A 63 8.29 -23.88 8.00
N GLU A 64 7.24 -23.89 8.83
CA GLU A 64 6.75 -25.11 9.49
C GLU A 64 6.56 -26.27 8.49
N CYS A 65 7.04 -27.46 8.89
CA CYS A 65 6.95 -28.68 8.10
C CYS A 65 7.71 -28.65 6.76
N SER A 66 8.71 -27.78 6.60
CA SER A 66 9.59 -27.77 5.43
C SER A 66 11.02 -27.35 5.79
N ASP A 67 11.99 -27.70 4.95
CA ASP A 67 13.36 -27.17 5.05
C ASP A 67 13.50 -25.81 4.30
N LEU A 68 12.36 -25.17 3.97
CA LEU A 68 12.37 -23.90 3.25
C LEU A 68 12.65 -22.75 4.22
N ARG A 69 13.63 -21.93 3.85
CA ARG A 69 13.99 -20.72 4.57
C ARG A 69 13.58 -19.50 3.77
N LYS A 70 12.97 -18.54 4.45
CA LYS A 70 12.51 -17.27 3.88
C LYS A 70 13.25 -16.13 4.55
N GLU A 71 13.89 -15.31 3.73
CA GLU A 71 14.66 -14.18 4.21
C GLU A 71 13.83 -12.91 4.16
N PHE A 72 13.84 -12.17 5.26
CA PHE A 72 13.18 -10.89 5.41
C PHE A 72 14.19 -9.83 5.83
N LEU A 73 13.99 -8.63 5.32
CA LEU A 73 14.78 -7.46 5.67
C LEU A 73 13.85 -6.46 6.39
N VAL A 74 14.29 -5.98 7.55
CA VAL A 74 13.57 -4.98 8.34
C VAL A 74 14.44 -3.75 8.49
N THR A 75 13.95 -2.60 8.04
CA THR A 75 14.65 -1.32 8.18
C THR A 75 14.43 -0.72 9.57
N VAL A 76 15.30 0.22 9.98
CA VAL A 76 15.16 0.89 11.30
C VAL A 76 13.84 1.64 11.47
N ASP A 77 13.24 2.13 10.38
CA ASP A 77 11.96 2.82 10.36
C ASP A 77 10.75 1.87 10.29
N GLY A 78 10.98 0.55 10.35
CA GLY A 78 9.93 -0.45 10.50
C GLY A 78 9.29 -0.93 9.19
N ARG A 79 9.96 -0.75 8.05
CA ARG A 79 9.52 -1.30 6.77
C ARG A 79 10.01 -2.72 6.62
N LEU A 80 9.19 -3.56 6.00
CA LEU A 80 9.43 -4.99 5.84
C LEU A 80 9.59 -5.33 4.36
N PHE A 81 10.61 -6.12 4.04
CA PHE A 81 10.84 -6.60 2.68
C PHE A 81 11.03 -8.11 2.67
N TYR A 82 10.41 -8.79 1.70
CA TYR A 82 10.76 -10.16 1.36
C TYR A 82 12.01 -10.15 0.47
N TRP A 83 13.09 -10.73 0.98
CA TRP A 83 14.34 -10.87 0.24
C TRP A 83 14.26 -12.09 -0.66
N ARG A 84 13.79 -11.88 -1.90
CA ARG A 84 13.53 -12.98 -2.85
C ARG A 84 14.81 -13.51 -3.49
N THR A 85 15.70 -12.61 -3.89
CA THR A 85 17.01 -12.92 -4.49
C THR A 85 18.02 -11.84 -4.13
N LEU A 86 19.32 -12.07 -4.37
CA LEU A 86 20.38 -11.06 -4.13
C LEU A 86 20.05 -9.66 -4.66
N MET A 87 19.38 -9.57 -5.82
CA MET A 87 19.07 -8.31 -6.50
C MET A 87 17.60 -7.87 -6.35
N ASP A 88 16.77 -8.63 -5.62
CA ASP A 88 15.33 -8.41 -5.60
C ASP A 88 14.77 -8.52 -4.18
N LYS A 89 14.26 -7.38 -3.72
CA LYS A 89 13.66 -7.17 -2.41
C LYS A 89 12.30 -6.54 -2.66
N ILE A 90 11.25 -7.16 -2.14
CA ILE A 90 9.88 -6.75 -2.42
C ILE A 90 9.29 -6.22 -1.11
N GLU A 91 8.85 -4.97 -1.13
CA GLU A 91 8.26 -4.33 0.04
C GLU A 91 6.89 -4.94 0.35
N LEU A 92 6.70 -5.28 1.63
CA LEU A 92 5.42 -5.66 2.20
C LEU A 92 4.81 -4.47 2.92
N ILE A 93 3.53 -4.26 2.68
CA ILE A 93 2.73 -3.24 3.34
C ILE A 93 1.56 -3.90 4.06
N ASP A 94 0.96 -3.17 4.99
CA ASP A 94 -0.31 -3.57 5.54
C ASP A 94 -1.33 -3.69 4.40
N ALA A 95 -2.14 -4.75 4.45
CA ALA A 95 -3.32 -4.78 3.59
C ALA A 95 -4.21 -3.65 4.09
N GLU A 96 -4.80 -2.87 3.18
CA GLU A 96 -5.94 -2.05 3.60
C GLU A 96 -6.95 -3.00 4.23
N GLU A 97 -7.40 -2.71 5.45
CA GLU A 97 -8.51 -3.48 6.02
C GLU A 97 -9.63 -3.45 4.98
N PRO A 98 -10.22 -4.60 4.60
CA PRO A 98 -11.47 -4.55 3.89
C PRO A 98 -12.40 -3.78 4.82
N GLU A 99 -12.75 -2.55 4.42
CA GLU A 99 -13.77 -1.75 5.08
C GLU A 99 -14.88 -2.73 5.46
N PRO A 100 -15.14 -2.93 6.77
CA PRO A 100 -16.15 -3.89 7.19
C PRO A 100 -17.41 -3.52 6.43
N GLU A 101 -18.00 -4.47 5.68
CA GLU A 101 -19.19 -4.23 4.85
C GLU A 101 -20.12 -3.25 5.58
N GLN A 102 -20.02 -1.97 5.21
CA GLN A 102 -20.70 -0.93 5.96
C GLN A 102 -22.16 -1.04 5.57
N LYS A 103 -22.90 -1.76 6.41
CA LYS A 103 -24.21 -1.27 6.84
C LYS A 103 -24.00 0.16 7.31
N SER A 104 -24.26 1.09 6.41
CA SER A 104 -24.63 2.48 6.63
C SER A 104 -23.82 3.30 7.64
N SER A 105 -23.31 4.41 7.11
CA SER A 105 -23.08 5.72 7.75
C SER A 105 -21.86 5.85 8.66
N THR A 106 -20.76 6.39 8.12
CA THR A 106 -20.35 7.83 8.17
C THR A 106 -18.89 7.92 7.71
N GLY A 107 -18.44 8.59 6.64
CA GLY A 107 -19.09 9.41 5.64
C GLY A 107 -18.06 9.75 4.54
N SER A 108 -17.76 8.79 3.66
CA SER A 108 -17.25 9.12 2.32
C SER A 108 -18.46 9.43 1.43
N MET A 109 -18.42 10.56 0.71
CA MET A 109 -19.44 10.86 -0.27
C MET A 109 -19.34 9.83 -1.40
N THR A 110 -20.41 9.06 -1.60
CA THR A 110 -20.55 8.22 -2.79
C THR A 110 -20.35 9.06 -4.04
N THR A 111 -19.89 8.45 -5.13
CA THR A 111 -19.67 9.13 -6.42
C THR A 111 -20.90 9.92 -6.87
N GLU A 112 -22.11 9.38 -6.65
CA GLU A 112 -23.38 10.07 -6.89
C GLU A 112 -23.57 11.33 -6.05
N LYS A 113 -23.15 11.31 -4.77
CA LYS A 113 -23.16 12.50 -3.91
C LYS A 113 -22.11 13.52 -4.35
N LYS A 114 -20.91 13.07 -4.75
CA LYS A 114 -19.86 13.96 -5.30
C LYS A 114 -20.36 14.67 -6.56
N ILE A 115 -20.99 13.94 -7.49
CA ILE A 115 -21.60 14.51 -8.70
C ILE A 115 -22.70 15.52 -8.35
N THR A 116 -23.60 15.16 -7.42
CA THR A 116 -24.67 16.07 -6.99
C THR A 116 -24.12 17.38 -6.41
N VAL A 117 -23.06 17.32 -5.61
CA VAL A 117 -22.39 18.51 -5.06
C VAL A 117 -21.77 19.35 -6.17
N LEU A 118 -20.99 18.73 -7.06
CA LEU A 118 -20.34 19.42 -8.18
C LEU A 118 -21.35 20.11 -9.11
N SER A 119 -22.48 19.44 -9.39
CA SER A 119 -23.57 20.00 -10.18
C SER A 119 -24.22 21.24 -9.55
N GLY A 120 -24.15 21.36 -8.22
CA GLY A 120 -24.67 22.50 -7.46
C GLY A 120 -23.67 23.66 -7.27
N MET A 121 -22.38 23.45 -7.57
CA MET A 121 -21.34 24.47 -7.43
C MET A 121 -21.39 25.50 -8.55
N ASP A 122 -20.99 26.73 -8.26
CA ASP A 122 -20.82 27.75 -9.31
C ASP A 122 -19.51 27.57 -10.09
N ALA A 123 -19.35 28.34 -11.17
CA ALA A 123 -18.19 28.23 -12.04
C ALA A 123 -16.86 28.61 -11.34
N GLU A 124 -16.89 29.52 -10.37
CA GLU A 124 -15.70 29.95 -9.65
C GLU A 124 -15.25 28.89 -8.64
N GLU A 125 -16.21 28.25 -7.97
CA GLU A 125 -15.98 27.13 -7.07
C GLU A 125 -15.42 25.91 -7.80
N LEU A 126 -15.98 25.55 -8.96
CA LEU A 126 -15.47 24.45 -9.79
C LEU A 126 -14.05 24.73 -10.28
N LEU A 127 -13.74 25.97 -10.67
CA LEU A 127 -12.39 26.34 -11.14
C LEU A 127 -11.35 26.29 -9.99
N LYS A 128 -11.76 26.64 -8.76
CA LYS A 128 -10.92 26.48 -7.56
C LYS A 128 -10.63 25.01 -7.28
N CYS A 129 -11.64 24.14 -7.38
CA CYS A 129 -11.44 22.69 -7.28
C CYS A 129 -10.50 22.18 -8.36
N PHE A 130 -10.70 22.58 -9.61
CA PHE A 130 -9.82 22.17 -10.71
C PHE A 130 -8.36 22.64 -10.50
N GLY A 131 -8.17 23.89 -10.07
CA GLY A 131 -6.86 24.46 -9.78
C GLY A 131 -6.12 23.74 -8.64
N HIS A 132 -6.83 23.24 -7.63
CA HIS A 132 -6.26 22.43 -6.56
C HIS A 132 -5.59 21.15 -7.07
N TYR A 133 -6.17 20.52 -8.10
CA TYR A 133 -5.64 19.30 -8.69
C TYR A 133 -4.66 19.55 -9.85
N ALA A 134 -4.86 20.61 -10.64
CA ALA A 134 -4.04 20.90 -11.81
C ALA A 134 -2.57 21.22 -11.48
N GLY A 135 -2.26 21.59 -10.23
CA GLY A 135 -0.90 21.80 -9.75
C GLY A 135 -0.19 20.55 -9.23
N LYS A 136 -0.89 19.40 -9.14
CA LYS A 136 -0.33 18.14 -8.66
C LYS A 136 0.23 17.31 -9.82
N ASN A 137 1.36 16.64 -9.59
CA ASN A 137 1.87 15.65 -10.51
C ASN A 137 0.92 14.44 -10.51
N ILE A 138 0.43 14.05 -11.69
CA ILE A 138 -0.54 12.95 -11.82
C ILE A 138 0.01 11.61 -11.31
N LEU A 139 1.33 11.44 -11.31
CA LEU A 139 2.01 10.25 -10.79
C LEU A 139 2.13 10.25 -9.25
N GLU A 140 1.79 11.37 -8.60
CA GLU A 140 1.83 11.56 -7.14
C GLU A 140 0.42 11.66 -6.53
N MET A 141 -0.63 11.64 -7.35
CA MET A 141 -2.03 11.70 -6.90
C MET A 141 -2.48 10.32 -6.41
N THR A 142 -3.30 10.29 -5.36
CA THR A 142 -4.00 9.07 -4.96
C THR A 142 -5.10 8.70 -5.96
N GLU A 143 -5.61 7.47 -5.89
CA GLU A 143 -6.73 7.02 -6.74
C GLU A 143 -7.99 7.89 -6.51
N GLU A 144 -8.31 8.21 -5.26
CA GLU A 144 -9.45 9.10 -4.94
C GLU A 144 -9.25 10.54 -5.46
N GLU A 145 -8.02 11.06 -5.42
CA GLU A 145 -7.70 12.37 -5.98
C GLU A 145 -7.81 12.37 -7.50
N CYS A 146 -7.37 11.28 -8.16
CA CYS A 146 -7.54 11.07 -9.60
C CYS A 146 -9.03 11.02 -9.98
N GLU A 147 -9.83 10.24 -9.26
CA GLU A 147 -11.28 10.16 -9.47
C GLU A 147 -11.96 11.52 -9.28
N SER A 148 -11.63 12.22 -8.20
CA SER A 148 -12.21 13.53 -7.89
C SER A 148 -11.81 14.58 -8.94
N TYR A 149 -10.55 14.56 -9.41
CA TYR A 149 -10.09 15.40 -10.50
C TYR A 149 -10.84 15.12 -11.81
N MET A 150 -11.04 13.85 -12.15
CA MET A 150 -11.75 13.45 -13.36
C MET A 150 -13.22 13.86 -13.32
N LEU A 151 -13.88 13.77 -12.17
CA LEU A 151 -15.27 14.24 -11.99
C LEU A 151 -15.37 15.76 -12.17
N VAL A 152 -14.51 16.54 -11.50
CA VAL A 152 -14.49 18.01 -11.63
C VAL A 152 -14.22 18.42 -13.08
N LYS A 153 -13.25 17.77 -13.74
CA LYS A 153 -12.92 18.03 -15.14
C LYS A 153 -14.09 17.71 -16.08
N THR A 154 -14.82 16.62 -15.82
CA THR A 154 -15.97 16.21 -16.63
C THR A 154 -17.11 17.22 -16.50
N GLU A 155 -17.45 17.63 -15.28
CA GLU A 155 -18.49 18.64 -15.03
C GLU A 155 -18.18 19.98 -15.70
N ILE A 156 -16.92 20.43 -15.64
CA ILE A 156 -16.49 21.66 -16.32
C ILE A 156 -16.66 21.53 -17.84
N LEU A 157 -16.26 20.39 -18.43
CA LEU A 157 -16.40 20.13 -19.86
C LEU A 157 -17.86 20.07 -20.31
N GLU A 158 -18.75 19.48 -19.50
CA GLU A 158 -20.18 19.40 -19.78
C GLU A 158 -20.84 20.79 -19.77
N ARG A 159 -20.42 21.70 -18.90
CA ARG A 159 -20.94 23.09 -18.85
C ARG A 159 -20.42 24.00 -19.95
N MET A 160 -19.33 23.61 -20.60
CA MET A 160 -18.73 24.35 -21.72
C MET A 160 -19.32 23.97 -23.07
N ASN A 161 -20.03 22.85 -23.16
CA ASN A 161 -20.77 22.38 -24.35
C ASN A 161 -22.22 22.85 -24.33
#